data_AF-A0A7V5L2R0-F1
#
_entry.id   AF-A0A7V5L2R0-F1
#
_cell.length_a   1.000
_cell.length_b   1.000
_cell.length_c   1.000
_cell.angle_alpha   90.00
_cell.angle_beta   90.00
_cell.angle_gamma   90.00
#
_symmetry.space_group_name_H-M   'P 1'
#
loop_
_entity.id
_entity.type
_entity.pdbx_description
1 polymer ?
#
loop_
_entity_poly.entity_id
_entity_poly.type
_entity_poly.pdbx_seq_one_letter_code
_entity_poly.pdbx_strand_id
1 'polypeptide(L)'
;MRWKDGRRSSNIEDRRGRRIPGGVKGGGIGIILLALVGMYFGIDPSLILNMGENMQTAPSSSTRSAQPTAREQQEADFVAVVLADTEDVWSEVFKEMGGTYKKPPLVLFTGA
;
A
#
# COMPACT_ATOMS: atom_id res chain seq x y z
N MET A 1 -6.71 -18.29 24.84
CA MET A 1 -5.28 -18.16 24.50
C MET A 1 -4.78 -16.79 24.99
N ARG A 2 -3.64 -16.72 25.68
CA ARG A 2 -3.04 -15.47 26.16
C ARG A 2 -2.08 -14.92 25.11
N TRP A 3 -2.61 -14.23 24.10
CA TRP A 3 -1.81 -13.75 22.95
C TRP A 3 -0.97 -12.50 23.26
N LYS A 4 -1.33 -11.70 24.27
CA LYS A 4 -0.67 -10.42 24.58
C LYS A 4 0.80 -10.56 24.98
N ASP A 5 1.18 -11.73 25.46
CA ASP A 5 2.55 -12.07 25.87
C ASP A 5 3.35 -12.73 24.72
N GLY A 6 2.72 -12.94 23.56
CA GLY A 6 3.31 -13.60 22.40
C GLY A 6 4.25 -12.71 21.59
N ARG A 7 5.17 -13.35 20.86
CA ARG A 7 6.06 -12.67 19.91
C ARG A 7 5.21 -12.07 18.77
N ARG A 8 5.46 -10.83 18.39
CA ARG A 8 4.83 -10.21 17.20
C ARG A 8 5.70 -10.44 15.97
N SER A 9 5.11 -10.71 14.82
CA SER A 9 5.85 -10.82 13.56
C SER A 9 6.31 -9.45 13.08
N SER A 10 7.53 -9.40 12.53
CA SER A 10 8.07 -8.24 11.83
C SER A 10 7.69 -8.17 10.36
N ASN A 11 7.06 -9.21 9.79
CA ASN A 11 6.67 -9.28 8.38
C ASN A 11 5.29 -8.65 8.14
N ILE A 12 5.04 -7.49 8.75
CA ILE A 12 3.76 -6.80 8.67
C ILE A 12 3.97 -5.42 8.08
N GLU A 13 3.35 -5.19 6.94
CA GLU A 13 3.29 -3.90 6.29
C GLU A 13 1.97 -3.23 6.65
N ASP A 14 2.04 -2.25 7.55
CA ASP A 14 0.89 -1.44 7.88
C ASP A 14 0.66 -0.37 6.80
N ARG A 15 -0.35 -0.58 5.95
CA ARG A 15 -0.80 0.38 4.93
C ARG A 15 -2.14 1.01 5.30
N ARG A 16 -2.57 0.87 6.56
CA ARG A 16 -3.79 1.49 7.08
C ARG A 16 -3.66 3.01 7.07
N GLY A 17 -4.77 3.71 6.80
CA GLY A 17 -4.81 5.17 6.67
C GLY A 17 -4.08 5.74 5.44
N ARG A 18 -3.36 4.91 4.67
CA ARG A 18 -2.63 5.33 3.48
C ARG A 18 -3.55 5.19 2.29
N ARG A 19 -4.35 6.23 1.99
CA ARG A 19 -4.97 6.34 0.66
C ARG A 19 -3.84 6.37 -0.35
N ILE A 20 -3.86 5.44 -1.30
CA ILE A 20 -3.05 5.60 -2.51
C ILE A 20 -3.45 6.98 -3.06
N PRO A 21 -2.50 7.90 -3.28
CA PRO A 21 -2.80 9.14 -3.96
C PRO A 21 -3.31 8.76 -5.35
N GLY A 22 -4.64 8.65 -5.47
CA GLY A 22 -5.33 8.64 -6.75
C GLY A 22 -5.01 9.98 -7.36
N GLY A 23 -4.19 9.96 -8.41
CA GLY A 23 -3.65 11.17 -9.01
C GLY A 23 -2.14 11.15 -8.95
N VAL A 24 -1.56 10.70 -10.06
CA VAL A 24 -0.17 10.93 -10.44
C VAL A 24 0.18 12.39 -10.08
N LYS A 25 1.03 12.59 -9.07
CA LYS A 25 1.70 13.89 -8.76
C LYS A 25 2.66 14.33 -9.89
N GLY A 26 2.40 13.93 -11.13
CA GLY A 26 3.22 14.12 -12.32
C GLY A 26 2.50 14.91 -13.41
N GLY A 27 1.39 15.58 -13.09
CA GLY A 27 0.60 16.35 -14.05
C GLY A 27 1.35 17.50 -14.73
N GLY A 28 2.49 17.96 -14.20
CA GLY A 28 3.28 19.01 -14.86
C GLY A 28 4.11 18.45 -16.02
N ILE A 29 5.16 17.69 -15.69
CA ILE A 29 6.12 17.20 -16.70
C ILE A 29 5.56 16.04 -17.53
N GLY A 30 4.75 15.16 -16.94
CA GLY A 30 4.18 14.01 -17.65
C GLY A 30 3.19 14.42 -18.75
N ILE A 31 2.37 15.44 -18.48
CA ILE A 31 1.42 16.00 -19.46
C ILE A 31 2.16 16.69 -20.60
N ILE A 32 3.23 17.44 -20.30
CA ILE A 32 4.05 18.09 -21.33
C ILE A 32 4.68 17.04 -22.25
N LEU A 33 5.24 15.96 -21.70
CA LEU A 33 5.80 14.87 -22.50
C LEU A 33 4.74 14.18 -23.37
N LEU A 34 3.56 13.90 -22.82
CA LEU A 34 2.45 13.33 -23.58
C LEU A 34 1.96 14.27 -24.69
N ALA A 35 1.90 15.57 -24.44
CA ALA A 35 1.53 16.56 -25.46
C ALA A 35 2.54 16.61 -26.61
N LEU A 36 3.84 16.53 -26.31
CA LEU A 36 4.90 16.47 -27.32
C LEU A 36 4.83 15.19 -28.16
N VAL A 37 4.60 14.04 -27.52
CA VAL A 37 4.41 12.76 -28.24
C VAL A 37 3.14 12.79 -29.08
N GLY A 38 2.03 13.30 -28.55
CA GLY A 38 0.77 13.46 -29.28
C GLY A 38 0.94 14.33 -30.53
N MET A 39 1.62 15.48 -30.39
CA MET A 39 1.92 16.37 -31.50
C MET A 39 2.74 15.66 -32.60
N TYR A 40 3.70 14.81 -32.23
CA TYR A 40 4.46 14.02 -33.19
C TYR A 40 3.57 13.07 -34.03
N PHE A 41 2.50 12.54 -33.44
CA PHE A 41 1.52 11.69 -34.13
C PHE A 41 0.32 12.47 -34.72
N GLY A 42 0.37 13.81 -34.72
CA GLY A 42 -0.69 14.65 -35.28
C GLY A 42 -1.93 14.82 -34.38
N ILE A 43 -1.83 14.46 -33.10
CA ILE A 43 -2.87 14.69 -32.09
C ILE A 43 -2.74 16.14 -31.59
N ASP A 44 -3.88 16.84 -31.50
CA ASP A 44 -3.92 18.21 -30.98
C ASP A 44 -3.50 18.24 -29.49
N PRO A 45 -2.42 18.95 -29.12
CA PRO A 45 -1.94 19.03 -27.74
C PRO A 45 -2.96 19.67 -26.79
N SER A 46 -3.90 20.48 -27.31
CA SER A 46 -4.96 21.09 -26.51
C SER A 46 -5.86 20.04 -25.84
N LEU A 47 -6.07 18.88 -26.46
CA LEU A 47 -6.85 17.78 -25.87
C LEU A 47 -6.17 17.21 -24.63
N ILE A 48 -4.84 17.08 -24.68
CA ILE A 48 -4.01 16.52 -23.60
C ILE A 48 -3.86 17.54 -22.46
N LEU A 49 -3.69 18.83 -22.80
CA LEU A 49 -3.62 19.93 -21.84
C LEU A 49 -4.96 20.14 -21.11
N ASN A 50 -6.09 20.14 -21.83
CA ASN A 50 -7.43 20.21 -21.22
C ASN A 50 -7.70 19.03 -20.28
N MET A 51 -7.21 17.83 -20.62
CA MET A 51 -7.30 16.66 -19.74
C MET A 51 -6.44 16.84 -18.47
N GLY A 52 -5.28 17.48 -18.59
CA GLY A 52 -4.42 17.86 -17.47
C GLY A 52 -5.07 18.87 -16.52
N GLU A 53 -5.73 19.90 -17.04
CA GLU A 53 -6.45 20.92 -16.25
C GLU A 53 -7.65 20.32 -15.48
N ASN A 54 -8.40 19.42 -16.12
CA ASN A 54 -9.49 18.69 -15.45
C ASN A 54 -8.98 17.74 -14.35
N MET A 55 -7.73 17.27 -14.45
CA MET A 55 -7.11 16.42 -13.43
C MET A 55 -6.46 17.24 -12.29
N GLN A 56 -6.02 18.47 -12.56
CA GLN A 56 -5.45 19.41 -11.56
C GLN A 56 -6.51 20.05 -10.66
N THR A 57 -7.76 20.11 -11.10
CA THR A 57 -8.90 20.61 -10.30
C THR A 57 -9.51 19.56 -9.38
N ALA A 58 -9.04 18.31 -9.42
CA ALA A 58 -9.34 17.35 -8.37
C ALA A 58 -8.76 17.89 -7.05
N PRO A 59 -9.58 18.08 -5.99
CA PRO A 59 -9.09 18.61 -4.74
C PRO A 59 -7.96 17.71 -4.25
N SER A 60 -6.76 18.29 -4.10
CA SER A 60 -5.66 17.66 -3.40
C SER A 60 -6.10 17.49 -1.95
N SER A 61 -6.81 16.40 -1.65
CA SER A 61 -7.13 16.05 -0.28
C SER A 61 -5.78 15.80 0.39
N SER A 62 -5.37 16.75 1.24
CA SER A 62 -4.34 16.54 2.24
C SER A 62 -4.78 15.32 3.04
N THR A 63 -4.30 14.15 2.64
CA THR A 63 -4.65 12.91 3.31
C THR A 63 -3.83 12.93 4.58
N ARG A 64 -4.39 13.50 5.65
CA ARG A 64 -4.00 13.06 6.99
C ARG A 64 -4.21 11.56 6.97
N SER A 65 -3.10 10.82 7.09
CA SER A 65 -3.17 9.40 7.41
C SER A 65 -4.10 9.26 8.60
N ALA A 66 -5.27 8.63 8.39
CA ALA A 66 -6.17 8.35 9.50
C ALA A 66 -5.40 7.49 10.48
N GLN A 67 -5.16 8.00 11.68
CA GLN A 67 -4.42 7.26 12.68
C GLN A 67 -5.31 6.12 13.18
N PRO A 68 -4.80 4.87 13.24
CA PRO A 68 -5.59 3.74 13.71
C PRO A 68 -6.14 4.00 15.11
N THR A 69 -7.39 3.61 15.34
CA THR A 69 -8.02 3.61 16.65
C THR A 69 -7.33 2.61 17.58
N ALA A 70 -7.49 2.80 18.90
CA ALA A 70 -6.94 1.87 19.89
C ALA A 70 -7.43 0.42 19.68
N ARG A 71 -8.66 0.26 19.17
CA ARG A 71 -9.23 -1.05 18.83
C ARG A 71 -8.53 -1.68 17.63
N GLU A 72 -8.37 -0.94 16.54
CA GLU A 72 -7.66 -1.41 15.34
C GLU A 72 -6.19 -1.74 15.66
N GLN A 73 -5.58 -1.02 16.61
CA GLN A 73 -4.24 -1.36 17.07
C GLN A 73 -4.20 -2.70 17.82
N GLN A 74 -5.18 -2.98 18.68
CA GLN A 74 -5.28 -4.28 19.36
C GLN A 74 -5.51 -5.43 18.37
N GLU A 75 -6.34 -5.20 17.36
CA GLU A 75 -6.60 -6.19 16.30
C GLU A 75 -5.34 -6.45 15.46
N ALA A 76 -4.59 -5.40 15.09
CA ALA A 76 -3.31 -5.54 14.41
C ALA A 76 -2.27 -6.29 15.25
N ASP A 77 -2.20 -6.00 16.54
CA ASP A 77 -1.30 -6.70 17.47
C ASP A 77 -1.66 -8.18 17.60
N PHE A 78 -2.96 -8.51 17.65
CA PHE A 78 -3.43 -9.89 17.68
C PHE A 78 -3.03 -10.63 16.40
N VAL A 79 -3.30 -10.03 15.23
CA VAL A 79 -2.91 -10.58 13.92
C VAL A 79 -1.39 -10.77 13.84
N ALA A 80 -0.61 -9.85 14.41
CA ALA A 80 0.84 -9.95 14.44
C ALA A 80 1.36 -11.16 15.22
N VAL A 81 0.69 -11.52 16.32
CA VAL A 81 1.04 -12.71 17.12
C VAL A 81 0.65 -13.98 16.38
N VAL A 82 -0.55 -14.03 15.79
CA VAL A 82 -0.98 -15.19 14.99
C VAL A 82 -0.04 -15.43 13.80
N LEU A 83 0.41 -14.37 13.13
CA LEU A 83 1.39 -14.48 12.05
C LEU A 83 2.74 -14.99 12.56
N ALA A 84 3.21 -14.53 13.71
CA ALA A 84 4.45 -15.01 14.31
C ALA A 84 4.39 -16.51 14.63
N ASP A 85 3.31 -16.95 15.27
CA ASP A 85 3.10 -18.36 15.60
C ASP A 85 3.06 -19.21 14.32
N THR A 86 2.37 -18.72 13.29
CA THR A 86 2.31 -19.38 11.97
C THR A 86 3.70 -19.50 11.34
N GLU A 87 4.49 -18.43 11.36
CA GLU A 87 5.87 -18.46 10.84
C GLU A 87 6.75 -19.46 11.58
N ASP A 88 6.62 -19.57 12.90
CA ASP A 88 7.44 -20.48 13.71
C ASP A 88 7.10 -21.93 13.40
N VAL A 89 5.80 -22.28 13.37
CA VAL A 89 5.32 -23.62 13.00
C VAL A 89 5.82 -24.00 11.60
N TRP A 90 5.64 -23.14 10.60
CA TRP A 90 6.07 -23.47 9.23
C TRP A 90 7.59 -23.49 9.08
N SER A 91 8.32 -22.69 9.84
CA SER A 91 9.79 -22.73 9.84
C SER A 91 10.31 -24.07 10.34
N GLU A 92 9.71 -24.62 11.40
CA GLU A 92 10.05 -25.96 11.92
C GLU A 92 9.68 -27.06 10.92
N VAL A 93 8.45 -27.05 10.42
CA VAL A 93 7.96 -28.05 9.45
C VAL A 93 8.83 -28.08 8.18
N PHE A 94 9.18 -26.92 7.61
CA PHE A 94 10.05 -26.88 6.44
C PHE A 94 11.45 -27.39 6.75
N LYS A 95 11.99 -27.07 7.92
CA LYS A 95 13.32 -27.55 8.35
C LYS A 95 13.35 -29.07 8.47
N GLU A 96 12.30 -29.68 9.00
CA GLU A 96 12.16 -31.15 9.07
C GLU A 96 12.11 -31.80 7.68
N MET A 97 11.50 -31.13 6.70
CA MET A 97 11.46 -31.58 5.30
C MET A 97 12.74 -31.25 4.50
N GLY A 98 13.79 -30.72 5.15
CA GLY A 98 15.03 -30.31 4.48
C GLY A 98 14.91 -29.05 3.62
N GLY A 99 13.82 -28.30 3.77
CA GLY A 99 13.54 -27.04 3.08
C GLY A 99 13.79 -25.80 3.95
N THR A 100 13.56 -24.63 3.36
CA THR A 100 13.58 -23.34 4.07
C THR A 100 12.27 -22.61 3.82
N TYR A 101 11.55 -22.30 4.90
CA TYR A 101 10.33 -21.52 4.81
C TYR A 101 10.65 -20.05 4.52
N LYS A 102 10.05 -19.49 3.45
CA LYS A 102 10.12 -18.06 3.14
C LYS A 102 8.91 -17.36 3.77
N LYS A 103 9.17 -16.56 4.81
CA LYS A 103 8.14 -15.82 5.53
C LYS A 103 7.46 -14.80 4.60
N PRO A 104 6.14 -14.92 4.33
CA PRO A 104 5.44 -13.98 3.47
C PRO A 104 5.13 -12.67 4.20
N PRO A 105 5.16 -11.52 3.52
CA PRO A 105 4.70 -10.26 4.11
C PRO A 105 3.17 -10.24 4.21
N LEU A 106 2.66 -9.82 5.37
CA LEU A 106 1.24 -9.53 5.59
C LEU A 106 0.99 -8.04 5.46
N VAL A 107 0.01 -7.64 4.66
CA VAL A 107 -0.31 -6.22 4.45
C VAL A 107 -1.65 -5.89 5.10
N LEU A 108 -1.67 -4.89 5.97
CA LEU A 108 -2.89 -4.39 6.62
C LEU A 108 -3.45 -3.18 5.87
N PHE A 109 -4.77 -3.15 5.65
CA PHE A 109 -5.49 -2.08 4.95
C PHE A 109 -6.68 -1.58 5.78
N THR A 110 -7.18 -0.38 5.44
CA THR A 110 -8.40 0.21 6.00
C THR A 110 -9.24 0.80 4.88
N GLY A 111 -10.57 0.66 4.93
CA GLY A 111 -11.50 1.29 3.99
C GLY A 111 -11.60 0.58 2.63
N ALA A 112 -11.68 -0.75 2.64
CA ALA A 112 -12.09 -1.53 1.48
C ALA A 112 -13.58 -1.33 1.16
#